data_AF-A0A6J7PX10-F1
#
_entry.id   AF-A0A6J7PX10-F1
#
_cell.length_a   1.000
_cell.length_b   1.000
_cell.length_c   1.000
_cell.angle_alpha   90.00
_cell.angle_beta   90.00
_cell.angle_gamma   90.00
#
_symmetry.space_group_name_H-M   'P 1'
#
loop_
_entity.id
_entity.type
_entity.pdbx_description
1 polymer ?
#
loop_
_entity_poly.entity_id
_entity_poly.type
_entity_poly.pdbx_seq_one_letter_code
_entity_poly.pdbx_strand_id
1 'polypeptide(L)'
;MEFYKSTFKDVVIKSSGRPEPGGTLRTAEFSIFGHEFIGMGWPGGPTFNDSISLSISCDGQEETDRLWDAITHEGNAGQCGWCKDKFGVSWQVSPIQMREHLENPDPVKSAYAWNAMRSMTKIVISDLHE
;
A
#
# COMPACT_ATOMS: atom_id res chain seq x y z
N MET A 1 -4.61 12.81 7.57
CA MET A 1 -3.12 12.82 7.48
C MET A 1 -2.45 11.98 8.55
N GLU A 2 -2.94 11.97 9.80
CA GLU A 2 -2.29 11.20 10.88
C GLU A 2 -2.09 9.72 10.55
N PHE A 3 -3.06 9.07 9.90
CA PHE A 3 -2.89 7.70 9.39
C PHE A 3 -1.63 7.53 8.52
N TYR A 4 -1.47 8.35 7.48
CA TYR A 4 -0.29 8.23 6.62
C TYR A 4 1.02 8.53 7.37
N LYS A 5 1.02 9.49 8.31
CA LYS A 5 2.19 9.78 9.15
C LYS A 5 2.58 8.64 10.08
N SER A 6 1.60 7.91 10.63
CA SER A 6 1.88 6.75 11.49
C SER A 6 2.30 5.52 10.69
N THR A 7 1.81 5.40 9.45
CA THR A 7 2.07 4.24 8.58
C THR A 7 3.41 4.34 7.85
N PHE A 8 3.72 5.51 7.29
CA PHE A 8 4.91 5.72 6.46
C PHE A 8 5.95 6.57 7.16
N LYS A 9 7.22 6.19 7.02
CA LYS A 9 8.34 6.90 7.65
C LYS A 9 8.60 8.27 7.00
N ASP A 10 8.34 8.39 5.69
CA ASP A 10 8.65 9.58 4.89
C ASP A 10 7.39 10.32 4.40
N VAL A 11 6.57 10.79 5.33
CA VAL A 11 5.45 11.69 5.02
C VAL A 11 5.84 13.14 5.24
N VAL A 12 5.75 13.94 4.18
CA VAL A 12 5.93 15.40 4.26
C VAL A 12 4.61 16.07 3.93
N ILE A 13 4.10 16.90 4.84
CA ILE A 13 2.92 17.73 4.59
C ILE A 13 3.40 19.08 4.05
N LYS A 14 3.02 19.41 2.82
CA LYS A 14 3.40 20.66 2.15
C LYS A 14 2.41 21.78 2.42
N SER A 15 1.13 21.48 2.28
CA SER A 15 0.05 22.43 2.51
C SER A 15 -1.17 21.71 3.08
N SER A 16 -1.99 22.45 3.83
CA SER A 16 -3.28 21.94 4.33
C SER A 16 -4.33 23.03 4.24
N GLY A 17 -5.40 22.79 3.49
CA GLY A 17 -6.52 23.72 3.30
C GLY A 17 -7.69 23.39 4.21
N ARG A 18 -8.11 24.38 5.01
CA ARG A 18 -9.33 24.36 5.81
C ARG A 18 -10.16 25.59 5.41
N PRO A 19 -11.45 25.43 5.04
CA PRO A 19 -12.30 26.56 4.64
C PRO A 19 -12.46 27.61 5.74
N GLU A 20 -12.45 27.16 6.99
CA GLU A 20 -12.58 28.01 8.17
C GLU A 20 -11.42 27.70 9.14
N PRO A 21 -10.93 28.69 9.91
CA PRO A 21 -9.93 28.46 10.95
C PRO A 21 -10.41 27.39 11.95
N GLY A 22 -9.62 26.32 12.11
CA GLY A 22 -9.97 25.18 12.98
C GLY A 22 -10.99 24.19 12.39
N GLY A 23 -11.54 24.45 11.19
CA GLY A 23 -12.49 23.56 10.52
C GLY A 23 -11.86 22.26 10.01
N THR A 24 -12.67 21.36 9.44
CA THR A 24 -12.21 20.07 8.89
C THR A 24 -11.22 20.27 7.74
N LEU A 25 -10.18 19.44 7.70
CA LEU A 25 -9.23 19.38 6.58
C LEU A 25 -9.99 19.05 5.29
N ARG A 26 -9.95 19.94 4.30
CA ARG A 26 -10.60 19.73 3.00
C ARG A 26 -9.62 19.34 1.92
N THR A 27 -8.45 19.94 1.90
CA THR A 27 -7.39 19.60 0.96
C THR A 27 -6.07 19.48 1.68
N ALA A 28 -5.19 18.60 1.20
CA ALA A 28 -3.81 18.54 1.66
C ALA A 28 -2.90 18.19 0.50
N GLU A 29 -1.81 18.94 0.35
CA GLU A 29 -0.68 18.55 -0.48
C GLU A 29 0.34 17.87 0.43
N PHE A 30 0.75 16.67 0.05
CA PHE A 30 1.70 15.88 0.82
C PHE A 30 2.51 14.97 -0.08
N SER A 31 3.61 14.44 0.44
CA SER A 31 4.34 13.37 -0.23
C SER A 31 4.47 12.14 0.66
N ILE A 32 4.51 10.98 0.03
CA ILE A 32 4.88 9.70 0.66
C ILE A 32 6.04 9.13 -0.17
N PHE A 33 7.17 8.83 0.45
CA PHE A 33 8.39 8.39 -0.25
C PHE A 33 8.78 9.31 -1.44
N GLY A 34 8.58 10.62 -1.26
CA GLY A 34 8.86 11.63 -2.30
C GLY A 34 7.84 11.73 -3.43
N HIS A 35 6.85 10.82 -3.53
CA HIS A 35 5.76 10.95 -4.51
C HIS A 35 4.71 11.94 -3.99
N GLU A 36 4.30 12.89 -4.83
CA GLU A 36 3.39 13.96 -4.41
C GLU A 36 1.92 13.63 -4.66
N PHE A 37 1.10 13.96 -3.68
CA PHE A 37 -0.33 13.72 -3.67
C PHE A 37 -1.08 14.98 -3.27
N ILE A 38 -2.29 15.11 -3.83
CA ILE A 38 -3.30 16.05 -3.34
C ILE A 38 -4.49 15.21 -2.87
N GLY A 39 -4.74 15.23 -1.56
CA GLY A 39 -5.91 14.60 -0.97
C GLY A 39 -7.05 15.62 -0.82
N MET A 40 -8.28 15.22 -1.15
CA MET A 40 -9.48 16.05 -0.96
C MET A 40 -10.55 15.31 -0.16
N GLY A 41 -10.91 15.85 1.01
CA GLY A 41 -11.93 15.32 1.92
C GLY A 41 -13.32 15.88 1.65
N TRP A 42 -13.88 15.60 0.47
CA TRP A 42 -15.25 16.01 0.09
C TRP A 42 -16.29 14.96 0.53
N PRO A 43 -17.27 15.30 1.39
CA PRO A 43 -18.34 14.39 1.77
C PRO A 43 -19.20 14.04 0.53
N GLY A 44 -19.35 12.75 0.24
CA GLY A 44 -20.17 12.27 -0.89
C GLY A 44 -19.45 12.21 -2.24
N GLY A 45 -18.12 12.29 -2.27
CA GLY A 45 -17.36 11.93 -3.47
C GLY A 45 -17.50 10.45 -3.84
N PRO A 46 -17.12 10.05 -5.07
CA PRO A 46 -17.11 8.65 -5.46
C PRO A 46 -16.15 7.85 -4.58
N THR A 47 -16.51 6.60 -4.31
CA THR A 47 -15.63 5.66 -3.60
C THR A 47 -14.49 5.22 -4.51
N PHE A 48 -13.29 5.06 -3.95
CA PHE A 48 -12.18 4.44 -4.65
C PHE A 48 -12.52 3.00 -5.07
N ASN A 49 -11.90 2.56 -6.15
CA ASN A 49 -11.98 1.19 -6.66
C ASN A 49 -10.57 0.70 -7.01
N ASP A 50 -10.47 -0.53 -7.50
CA ASP A 50 -9.19 -1.18 -7.80
C ASP A 50 -8.61 -0.80 -9.17
N SER A 51 -9.20 0.17 -9.89
CA SER A 51 -8.68 0.63 -11.19
C SER A 51 -7.37 1.40 -11.07
N ILE A 52 -7.11 2.01 -9.90
CA ILE A 52 -5.82 2.62 -9.57
C ILE A 52 -5.37 2.04 -8.23
N SER A 53 -4.10 1.65 -8.17
CA SER A 53 -3.46 1.25 -6.91
C SER A 53 -2.07 1.85 -6.80
N LEU A 54 -1.61 2.01 -5.56
CA LEU A 54 -0.28 2.48 -5.24
C LEU A 54 0.58 1.30 -4.80
N SER A 55 1.62 0.98 -5.55
CA SER A 55 2.54 -0.10 -5.20
C SER A 55 3.69 0.44 -4.34
N ILE A 56 3.94 -0.23 -3.22
CA ILE A 56 5.03 0.06 -2.30
C ILE A 56 6.03 -1.08 -2.41
N SER A 57 7.24 -0.76 -2.85
CA SER A 57 8.38 -1.67 -2.82
C SER A 57 8.92 -1.73 -1.39
N CYS A 58 8.86 -2.89 -0.77
CA CYS A 58 9.30 -3.11 0.61
C CYS A 58 10.65 -3.84 0.63
N ASP A 59 11.54 -3.42 1.52
CA ASP A 59 12.81 -4.09 1.75
C ASP A 59 12.65 -5.21 2.79
N GLY A 60 12.34 -6.41 2.30
CA GLY A 60 12.25 -7.61 3.12
C GLY A 60 10.91 -7.82 3.83
N GLN A 61 10.88 -8.89 4.62
CA GLN A 61 9.64 -9.36 5.26
C GLN A 61 9.20 -8.44 6.40
N GLU A 62 10.13 -7.93 7.21
CA GLU A 62 9.81 -7.07 8.35
C GLU A 62 9.09 -5.79 7.91
N GLU A 63 9.57 -5.13 6.84
CA GLU A 63 8.92 -3.94 6.32
C GLU A 63 7.57 -4.27 5.69
N THR A 64 7.49 -5.40 4.96
CA THR A 64 6.24 -5.91 4.38
C THR A 64 5.18 -6.13 5.46
N ASP A 65 5.55 -6.79 6.55
CA ASP A 65 4.65 -7.06 7.68
C ASP A 65 4.20 -5.76 8.33
N ARG A 66 5.13 -4.85 8.65
CA ARG A 66 4.83 -3.56 9.28
C ARG A 66 3.85 -2.73 8.46
N LEU A 67 4.09 -2.59 7.16
CA LEU A 67 3.23 -1.80 6.27
C LEU A 67 1.89 -2.48 6.02
N TRP A 68 1.90 -3.79 5.78
CA TRP A 68 0.67 -4.56 5.61
C TRP A 68 -0.23 -4.43 6.84
N ASP A 69 0.30 -4.68 8.03
CA ASP A 69 -0.46 -4.63 9.27
C ASP A 69 -0.97 -3.22 9.54
N ALA A 70 -0.14 -2.18 9.33
CA ALA A 70 -0.56 -0.79 9.51
C ALA A 70 -1.69 -0.36 8.55
N ILE A 71 -1.64 -0.79 7.29
CA ILE A 71 -2.67 -0.45 6.29
C ILE A 71 -3.96 -1.24 6.56
N THR A 72 -3.85 -2.53 6.85
CA THR A 72 -5.01 -3.42 7.00
C THR A 72 -5.67 -3.33 8.38
N HIS A 73 -5.01 -2.75 9.39
CA HIS A 73 -5.57 -2.60 10.74
C HIS A 73 -6.93 -1.88 10.78
N GLU A 74 -7.06 -0.76 10.06
CA GLU A 74 -8.33 -0.03 9.88
C GLU A 74 -8.87 -0.18 8.45
N GLY A 75 -8.21 -1.00 7.62
CA GLY A 75 -8.45 -1.17 6.21
C GLY A 75 -9.03 -2.53 5.86
N ASN A 76 -8.73 -3.02 4.66
CA ASN A 76 -9.15 -4.34 4.20
C ASN A 76 -7.99 -5.09 3.54
N ALA A 77 -7.82 -6.36 3.92
CA ALA A 77 -6.91 -7.27 3.27
C ALA A 77 -7.47 -7.73 1.90
N GLY A 78 -6.64 -7.70 0.87
CA GLY A 78 -6.93 -8.24 -0.46
C GLY A 78 -6.12 -9.52 -0.71
N GLN A 79 -5.89 -9.84 -1.99
CA GLN A 79 -5.13 -11.02 -2.41
C GLN A 79 -3.79 -10.60 -3.02
N CYS A 80 -2.80 -11.50 -2.99
CA CYS A 80 -1.51 -11.31 -3.67
C CYS A 80 -0.79 -10.01 -3.26
N GLY A 81 -0.85 -9.61 -1.98
CA GLY A 81 -0.24 -8.36 -1.50
C GLY A 81 -1.07 -7.10 -1.74
N TRP A 82 -2.28 -7.22 -2.30
CA TRP A 82 -3.22 -6.10 -2.40
C TRP A 82 -3.92 -5.86 -1.07
N CYS A 83 -4.15 -4.60 -0.75
CA CYS A 83 -4.97 -4.18 0.38
C CYS A 83 -5.61 -2.82 0.11
N LYS A 84 -6.57 -2.43 0.95
CA LYS A 84 -7.15 -1.09 0.95
C LYS A 84 -6.90 -0.44 2.29
N ASP A 85 -6.54 0.85 2.28
CA ASP A 85 -6.51 1.62 3.51
C ASP A 85 -7.91 1.97 4.00
N LYS A 86 -8.01 2.62 5.16
CA LYS A 86 -9.30 2.99 5.75
C LYS A 86 -10.11 4.02 4.97
N PHE A 87 -9.50 4.67 3.98
CA PHE A 87 -10.17 5.59 3.05
C PHE A 87 -10.62 4.88 1.76
N GLY A 88 -10.27 3.60 1.59
CA GLY A 88 -10.59 2.79 0.43
C GLY A 88 -9.57 2.87 -0.71
N VAL A 89 -8.45 3.58 -0.54
CA VAL A 89 -7.39 3.64 -1.55
C VAL A 89 -6.73 2.28 -1.65
N SER A 90 -6.58 1.76 -2.87
CA SER A 90 -5.94 0.47 -3.12
C SER A 90 -4.41 0.59 -3.09
N TRP A 91 -3.78 -0.32 -2.36
CA TRP A 91 -2.34 -0.44 -2.19
C TRP A 91 -1.87 -1.83 -2.57
N GLN A 92 -0.61 -1.94 -3.02
CA GLN A 92 0.09 -3.22 -3.18
C GLN A 92 1.34 -3.18 -2.30
N VAL A 93 1.39 -3.99 -1.26
CA VAL A 93 2.57 -4.15 -0.40
C VAL A 93 3.42 -5.27 -1.00
N SER A 94 4.46 -4.88 -1.73
CA SER A 94 5.23 -5.80 -2.58
C SER A 94 6.69 -5.84 -2.16
N PRO A 95 7.17 -6.90 -1.49
CA PRO A 95 8.59 -7.03 -1.18
C PRO A 95 9.41 -7.17 -2.45
N ILE A 96 10.53 -6.45 -2.55
CA ILE A 96 11.39 -6.44 -3.76
C ILE A 96 11.86 -7.85 -4.11
N GLN A 97 12.15 -8.66 -3.09
CA GLN A 97 12.63 -10.04 -3.20
C GLN A 97 11.63 -10.97 -3.93
N MET A 98 10.32 -10.66 -3.92
CA MET A 98 9.35 -11.51 -4.62
C MET A 98 9.60 -11.57 -6.12
N ARG A 99 10.20 -10.52 -6.70
CA ARG A 99 10.52 -10.45 -8.13
C ARG A 99 11.48 -11.53 -8.55
N GLU A 100 12.50 -11.83 -7.73
CA GLU A 100 13.51 -12.83 -8.04
C GLU A 100 12.91 -14.24 -8.19
N HIS A 101 11.83 -14.52 -7.46
CA HIS A 101 11.11 -15.78 -7.52
C HIS A 101 10.09 -15.81 -8.66
N LEU A 102 9.31 -14.75 -8.85
CA LEU A 102 8.28 -14.68 -9.89
C LEU A 102 8.87 -14.56 -11.30
N GLU A 103 9.98 -13.84 -11.45
CA GLU A 103 10.70 -13.62 -12.70
C GLU A 103 11.86 -14.61 -12.89
N ASN A 104 11.88 -15.72 -12.14
CA ASN A 104 12.93 -16.72 -12.23
C ASN A 104 13.00 -17.31 -13.66
N PRO A 105 14.20 -17.45 -14.26
CA PRO A 105 14.34 -18.03 -15.60
C PRO A 105 13.99 -19.52 -15.66
N ASP A 106 14.01 -20.23 -14.52
CA ASP A 106 13.50 -21.59 -14.42
C ASP A 106 11.96 -21.56 -14.34
N PRO A 107 11.24 -22.06 -15.37
CA PRO A 107 9.79 -21.99 -15.42
C PRO A 107 9.12 -22.80 -14.30
N VAL A 108 9.77 -23.83 -13.76
CA VAL A 108 9.22 -24.61 -12.63
C VAL A 108 9.23 -23.77 -11.37
N LYS A 109 10.33 -23.06 -11.08
CA LYS A 109 10.46 -22.18 -9.92
C LYS A 109 9.54 -20.97 -10.02
N SER A 110 9.48 -20.33 -11.19
CA SER A 110 8.56 -19.22 -11.42
C SER A 110 7.10 -19.67 -11.25
N ALA A 111 6.71 -20.82 -11.82
CA ALA A 111 5.36 -21.36 -11.65
C ALA A 111 5.02 -21.67 -10.19
N TYR A 112 5.97 -22.20 -9.42
CA TYR A 112 5.81 -22.41 -7.97
C TYR A 112 5.54 -21.08 -7.27
N ALA A 113 6.38 -20.06 -7.48
CA ALA A 113 6.23 -18.74 -6.88
C ALA A 113 4.88 -18.09 -7.23
N TRP A 114 4.45 -18.18 -8.50
CA TRP A 114 3.14 -17.68 -8.94
C TRP A 114 1.96 -18.45 -8.32
N ASN A 115 2.10 -19.75 -8.08
CA ASN A 115 1.07 -20.55 -7.40
C ASN A 115 0.97 -20.18 -5.92
N ALA A 116 2.12 -20.08 -5.23
CA ALA A 116 2.19 -19.68 -3.84
C ALA A 116 1.63 -18.26 -3.64
N MET A 117 2.04 -17.30 -4.46
CA MET A 117 1.55 -15.92 -4.36
C MET A 117 0.02 -15.83 -4.55
N ARG A 118 -0.57 -16.64 -5.44
CA ARG A 118 -2.03 -16.61 -5.70
C ARG A 118 -2.88 -17.17 -4.56
N SER A 119 -2.30 -17.94 -3.65
CA SER A 119 -2.98 -18.38 -2.43
C SER A 119 -2.74 -17.44 -1.25
N MET A 120 -1.86 -16.43 -1.40
CA MET A 120 -1.52 -15.49 -0.34
C MET A 120 -2.47 -14.30 -0.28
N THR A 121 -2.69 -13.85 0.95
CA THR A 121 -3.26 -12.53 1.24
C THR A 121 -2.13 -11.52 1.40
N LYS A 122 -1.36 -11.61 2.49
CA LYS A 122 -0.06 -10.93 2.65
C LYS A 122 1.04 -11.75 1.98
N ILE A 123 1.99 -11.09 1.33
CA ILE A 123 3.17 -11.78 0.76
C ILE A 123 4.10 -12.27 1.87
N VAL A 124 4.45 -13.55 1.80
CA VAL A 124 5.47 -14.19 2.64
C VAL A 124 6.61 -14.63 1.73
N ILE A 125 7.76 -13.96 1.82
CA ILE A 125 8.89 -14.13 0.89
C ILE A 125 9.44 -15.57 0.94
N SER A 126 9.53 -16.16 2.13
CA SER A 126 10.03 -17.54 2.31
C SER A 126 9.20 -18.57 1.57
N ASP A 127 7.92 -18.30 1.36
CA ASP A 127 6.98 -19.27 0.80
C ASP A 127 6.93 -19.18 -0.74
N LEU A 128 7.71 -18.27 -1.34
CA LEU A 128 7.83 -18.12 -2.79
C LEU A 128 8.89 -19.05 -3.41
N HIS A 129 9.64 -19.77 -2.59
CA HIS A 129 10.62 -20.75 -3.03
C HIS A 129 10.52 -22.03 -2.19
N GLU A 130 10.93 -23.14 -2.82
CA GLU A 130 11.10 -24.44 -2.17
C GLU A 130 12.50 -24.57 -1.55
#